data_AF-A0AAV9C6C1-F1
#
_entry.id   AF-A0AAV9C6C1-F1
#
_cell.length_a   1.000
_cell.length_b   1.000
_cell.length_c   1.000
_cell.angle_alpha   90.00
_cell.angle_beta   90.00
_cell.angle_gamma   90.00
#
_symmetry.space_group_name_H-M   'P 1'
#
loop_
_entity.id
_entity.type
_entity.pdbx_description
1 polymer ?
#
loop_
_entity_poly.entity_id
_entity_poly.type
_entity_poly.pdbx_seq_one_letter_code
_entity_poly.pdbx_strand_id
1 'polypeptide(L)'
;MLVLDGLKPGVGRNDIGRLTLAISGHMSGHLEELIRASSAEPKRGPVTCVIADHNIAWALDVAKKMGLRAIAFWPTSATILMTCNT
;
A
#
# COMPACT_ATOMS: atom_id res chain seq x y z
N MET A 1 -2.69 -11.83 -8.66
CA MET A 1 -3.21 -10.78 -9.55
C MET A 1 -2.35 -9.54 -9.39
N LEU A 2 -1.93 -8.92 -10.47
CA LEU A 2 -1.20 -7.65 -10.45
C LEU A 2 -2.22 -6.50 -10.42
N VAL A 3 -1.93 -5.44 -9.67
CA VAL A 3 -2.72 -4.21 -9.64
C VAL A 3 -2.01 -3.16 -10.49
N LEU A 4 -2.75 -2.41 -11.31
CA LEU A 4 -2.19 -1.35 -12.14
C LEU A 4 -2.00 -0.05 -11.34
N ASP A 5 -1.14 0.85 -11.82
CA ASP A 5 -0.77 2.11 -11.17
C ASP A 5 -1.78 3.25 -11.42
N GLY A 6 -2.84 3.01 -12.18
CA GLY A 6 -3.88 3.99 -12.51
C GLY A 6 -3.49 5.00 -13.59
N LEU A 7 -2.29 4.90 -14.18
CA LEU A 7 -1.88 5.75 -15.30
C LEU A 7 -2.31 5.15 -16.64
N LYS A 8 -2.65 6.02 -17.60
CA LYS A 8 -2.98 5.58 -18.97
C LYS A 8 -1.75 4.95 -19.66
N PRO A 9 -1.95 3.97 -20.55
CA PRO A 9 -0.87 3.48 -21.42
C PRO A 9 -0.19 4.62 -22.17
N GLY A 10 1.14 4.57 -22.28
CA GLY A 10 1.94 5.59 -22.96
C GLY A 10 2.29 6.82 -22.11
N VAL A 11 1.71 6.98 -20.92
CA VAL A 11 2.13 8.03 -19.97
C VAL A 11 3.43 7.61 -19.27
N GLY A 12 4.42 8.51 -19.28
CA GLY A 12 5.70 8.30 -18.59
C GLY A 12 5.56 8.22 -17.07
N ARG A 13 6.42 7.42 -16.43
CA ARG A 13 6.46 7.16 -14.97
C ARG A 13 7.62 7.86 -14.26
N ASN A 14 8.18 8.89 -14.90
CA ASN A 14 9.34 9.64 -14.41
C ASN A 14 8.95 10.78 -13.46
N ASP A 15 7.69 11.20 -13.44
CA ASP A 15 7.16 12.15 -12.47
C ASP A 15 6.67 11.38 -11.23
N ILE A 16 7.50 11.37 -10.19
CA ILE A 16 7.23 10.60 -8.97
C ILE A 16 6.02 11.13 -8.22
N GLY A 17 5.76 12.44 -8.25
CA GLY A 17 4.59 13.03 -7.57
C GLY A 17 3.29 12.58 -8.23
N ARG A 18 3.23 12.65 -9.57
CA ARG A 18 2.07 12.20 -10.34
C ARG A 18 1.85 10.69 -10.21
N LEU A 19 2.92 9.90 -10.24
CA LEU A 19 2.83 8.45 -10.08
C LEU A 19 2.30 8.08 -8.70
N THR A 20 2.82 8.70 -7.63
CA THR A 20 2.36 8.45 -6.26
C THR A 20 0.88 8.78 -6.09
N LEU A 21 0.41 9.91 -6.65
CA LEU A 21 -1.01 10.28 -6.60
C LEU A 21 -1.90 9.28 -7.35
N ALA A 22 -1.49 8.86 -8.54
CA ALA A 22 -2.24 7.88 -9.34
C ALA A 22 -2.32 6.53 -8.62
N ILE A 23 -1.20 6.05 -8.09
CA ILE A 23 -1.12 4.80 -7.32
C ILE A 23 -2.04 4.89 -6.09
N SER A 24 -1.92 5.94 -5.28
CA SER A 24 -2.72 6.08 -4.06
C SER A 24 -4.22 6.16 -4.35
N GLY A 25 -4.61 6.88 -5.41
CA GLY A 25 -6.02 7.01 -5.80
C GLY A 25 -6.61 5.75 -6.42
N HIS A 26 -5.82 4.99 -7.18
CA HIS A 26 -6.30 3.82 -7.91
C HIS A 26 -6.13 2.51 -7.14
N MET A 27 -4.96 2.26 -6.56
CA MET A 27 -4.64 0.99 -5.92
C MET A 27 -5.30 0.79 -4.55
N SER A 28 -5.68 1.86 -3.85
CA SER A 28 -6.31 1.77 -2.52
C SER A 28 -7.64 1.01 -2.56
N GLY A 29 -8.50 1.28 -3.54
CA GLY A 29 -9.75 0.53 -3.75
C GLY A 29 -9.51 -0.94 -4.10
N HIS A 30 -8.53 -1.22 -4.97
CA HIS A 30 -8.17 -2.59 -5.33
C HIS A 30 -7.62 -3.38 -4.13
N LEU A 31 -6.89 -2.73 -3.22
CA LEU A 31 -6.43 -3.37 -1.99
C LEU A 31 -7.61 -3.77 -1.09
N GLU A 32 -8.62 -2.90 -0.93
CA GLU A 32 -9.84 -3.25 -0.20
C GLU A 32 -10.54 -4.47 -0.81
N GLU A 33 -10.67 -4.51 -2.14
CA GLU A 33 -11.28 -5.64 -2.86
C GLU A 33 -10.49 -6.93 -2.66
N LEU A 34 -9.15 -6.89 -2.75
CA LEU A 34 -8.30 -8.05 -2.54
C LEU A 34 -8.41 -8.61 -1.11
N ILE A 35 -8.50 -7.74 -0.10
CA ILE A 35 -8.69 -8.15 1.31
C ILE A 35 -10.03 -8.85 1.47
N ARG A 36 -11.11 -8.29 0.90
CA ARG A 36 -12.45 -8.90 0.95
C ARG A 36 -12.49 -10.23 0.21
N ALA A 37 -11.92 -10.29 -0.98
CA ALA A 37 -11.86 -11.49 -1.80
C ALA A 37 -11.10 -12.62 -1.10
N SER A 38 -9.99 -12.30 -0.41
CA SER A 38 -9.25 -13.31 0.36
C SER A 38 -10.07 -13.96 1.46
N SER A 39 -10.96 -13.21 2.11
CA SER A 39 -11.83 -13.74 3.17
C SER A 39 -12.93 -14.66 2.64
N ALA A 40 -13.28 -14.53 1.35
CA ALA A 40 -14.24 -15.37 0.66
C ALA A 40 -13.61 -16.66 0.07
N GLU A 41 -12.27 -16.75 0.02
CA GLU A 41 -11.52 -17.89 -0.53
C GLU A 41 -11.25 -18.95 0.56
N PRO A 42 -12.00 -20.06 0.61
CA PRO A 42 -11.97 -21.00 1.73
C PRO A 42 -10.63 -21.72 1.90
N LYS A 43 -9.81 -21.82 0.82
CA LYS A 43 -8.49 -22.46 0.87
C LYS A 43 -7.39 -21.54 1.41
N ARG A 44 -7.57 -20.22 1.33
CA ARG A 44 -6.52 -19.24 1.64
C ARG A 44 -6.69 -18.61 3.02
N GLY A 45 -7.93 -18.54 3.50
CA GLY A 45 -8.27 -17.90 4.75
C GLY A 45 -8.22 -16.37 4.68
N PRO A 46 -8.80 -15.68 5.67
CA PRO A 46 -8.83 -14.23 5.69
C PRO A 46 -7.44 -13.64 5.92
N VAL A 47 -7.20 -12.46 5.35
CA VAL A 47 -6.03 -11.65 5.69
C VAL A 47 -6.16 -11.18 7.13
N THR A 48 -5.09 -11.30 7.92
CA THR A 48 -5.08 -10.89 9.34
C THR A 48 -4.17 -9.69 9.62
N CYS A 49 -3.31 -9.33 8.67
CA CYS A 49 -2.34 -8.25 8.79
C CYS A 49 -1.95 -7.74 7.40
N VAL A 50 -1.64 -6.44 7.31
CA VAL A 50 -1.00 -5.83 6.15
C VAL A 50 0.37 -5.31 6.57
N ILE A 51 1.39 -5.69 5.82
CA ILE A 51 2.74 -5.12 5.93
C ILE A 51 2.94 -4.29 4.67
N ALA A 52 3.24 -3.01 4.82
CA ALA A 52 3.42 -2.11 3.69
C ALA A 52 4.69 -1.28 3.87
N ASP A 53 5.36 -1.00 2.75
CA ASP A 53 6.37 0.03 2.67
C ASP A 53 5.77 1.37 3.15
N HIS A 54 6.49 2.11 3.98
CA HIS A 54 6.01 3.38 4.51
C HIS A 54 5.74 4.42 3.42
N ASN A 55 6.44 4.38 2.29
CA ASN A 55 6.13 5.25 1.15
C ASN A 55 4.75 4.96 0.55
N ILE A 56 4.18 3.80 0.88
CA ILE A 56 2.82 3.34 0.54
C ILE A 56 1.92 3.47 1.78
N ALA A 57 2.05 4.56 2.53
CA ALA A 57 1.34 4.80 3.79
C ALA A 57 -0.19 4.62 3.67
N TRP A 58 -0.77 4.94 2.51
CA TRP A 58 -2.21 4.75 2.24
C TRP A 58 -2.68 3.29 2.43
N ALA A 59 -1.80 2.30 2.23
CA ALA A 59 -2.14 0.89 2.44
C ALA A 59 -2.32 0.56 3.92
N LEU A 60 -1.62 1.27 4.81
CA LEU A 60 -1.79 1.14 6.26
C LEU A 60 -3.15 1.71 6.68
N ASP A 61 -3.60 2.80 6.07
CA ASP A 61 -4.91 3.38 6.35
C ASP A 61 -6.05 2.49 5.85
N VAL A 62 -5.90 1.87 4.67
CA VAL A 62 -6.81 0.82 4.18
C VAL A 62 -6.88 -0.35 5.16
N ALA A 63 -5.73 -0.83 5.64
CA ALA A 63 -5.67 -1.94 6.60
C ALA A 63 -6.41 -1.60 7.91
N LYS A 64 -6.17 -0.40 8.47
CA LYS A 64 -6.87 0.09 9.68
C LYS A 64 -8.38 0.19 9.45
N LYS A 65 -8.80 0.75 8.31
CA LYS A 65 -10.22 0.84 7.92
C LYS A 65 -10.88 -0.55 7.85
N MET A 66 -10.13 -1.55 7.42
CA MET A 66 -10.59 -2.95 7.32
C MET A 66 -10.46 -3.73 8.64
N GLY A 67 -10.06 -3.10 9.75
CA GLY A 67 -9.92 -3.73 11.05
C GLY A 67 -8.72 -4.68 11.17
N LEU A 68 -7.72 -4.54 10.29
CA LEU A 68 -6.53 -5.38 10.26
C LEU A 68 -5.37 -4.74 11.02
N ARG A 69 -4.44 -5.58 11.50
CA ARG A 69 -3.13 -5.08 11.96
C ARG A 69 -2.38 -4.46 10.78
N ALA A 70 -1.83 -3.28 10.98
CA ALA A 70 -1.05 -2.55 9.98
C ALA A 70 0.39 -2.37 10.45
N ILE A 71 1.36 -2.83 9.66
CA ILE A 71 2.79 -2.77 9.99
C ILE A 71 3.49 -1.97 8.90
N ALA A 72 4.14 -0.87 9.29
CA ALA A 72 4.98 -0.10 8.39
C ALA A 72 6.37 -0.73 8.29
N PHE A 73 6.86 -0.89 7.07
CA PHE A 73 8.24 -1.27 6.75
C PHE A 73 8.94 -0.06 6.16
N TRP A 74 10.07 0.36 6.75
CA TRP A 74 10.87 1.46 6.25
C TRP A 74 12.04 0.89 5.45
N PRO A 75 12.02 0.93 4.11
CA PRO A 75 13.07 0.31 3.28
C PRO A 75 14.38 1.12 3.25
N THR A 76 14.36 2.36 3.73
CA THR A 76 15.53 3.25 3.66
C THR A 76 16.44 3.06 4.88
N SER A 77 17.62 3.68 4.87
CA SER A 77 18.59 3.56 5.96
C SER A 77 17.98 3.95 7.32
N ALA A 78 18.23 3.12 8.34
CA ALA A 78 17.83 3.41 9.71
C ALA A 78 18.41 4.74 10.25
N THR A 79 19.53 5.19 9.70
CA THR A 79 20.15 6.49 10.07
C THR A 79 19.26 7.70 9.81
N ILE A 80 18.34 7.63 8.84
CA ILE A 80 17.40 8.73 8.55
C ILE A 80 16.51 9.01 9.77
N LEU A 81 16.14 7.97 10.52
CA LEU A 81 15.30 8.09 11.71
C LEU A 81 16.07 8.54 12.95
N MET A 82 17.41 8.64 12.90
CA MET A 82 18.24 9.03 14.04
C MET A 82 18.32 10.55 14.27
N THR A 83 17.72 11.37 13.39
CA THR A 83 17.94 12.83 13.38
C THR A 83 17.08 13.65 14.35
N CYS A 84 16.27 13.01 15.21
CA CYS A 84 15.53 13.71 16.26
C CYS A 84 16.27 13.64 17.61
N ASN A 85 17.43 14.30 17.73
CA ASN A 85 18.01 14.64 19.05
C ASN A 85 18.95 15.86 19.00
N THR A 86 18.38 17.07 18.96
CA THR A 86 18.94 18.31 19.51
C THR A 86 17.81 19.20 19.97
#